data_AF-A0A7C6US78-F1
#
_entry.id   AF-A0A7C6US78-F1
#
_cell.length_a   1.000
_cell.length_b   1.000
_cell.length_c   1.000
_cell.angle_alpha   90.00
_cell.angle_beta   90.00
_cell.angle_gamma   90.00
#
_symmetry.space_group_name_H-M   'P 1'
#
loop_
_entity.id
_entity.type
_entity.pdbx_description
1 polymer ?
#
loop_
_entity_poly.entity_id
_entity_poly.type
_entity_poly.pdbx_seq_one_letter_code
_entity_poly.pdbx_strand_id
1 'polypeptide(L)'
;MLIFYLLLNSLVPAVLLFFGCLWSKRPPAKINWAYGYRTKASMKSEATWLFAHSYYGRILRISGGILLVIAVVSLLIFRKDALWVILWNSVLQILTLLLSVIPTETALRQKFDKDGIPRNKK
;
A
#
# COMPACT_ATOMS: atom_id res chain seq x y z
N MET A 1 -18.56 19.75 -11.15
CA MET A 1 -18.79 19.01 -9.89
C MET A 1 -18.38 17.54 -9.98
N LEU A 2 -18.88 16.72 -10.92
CA LEU A 2 -18.51 15.30 -11.01
C LEU A 2 -17.01 15.05 -11.23
N ILE A 3 -16.36 15.81 -12.12
CA ILE A 3 -14.92 15.69 -12.39
C ILE A 3 -14.10 15.96 -11.12
N PHE A 4 -14.48 16.97 -10.34
CA PHE A 4 -13.83 17.29 -9.07
C PHE A 4 -13.94 16.14 -8.07
N TYR A 5 -15.13 15.55 -7.92
CA TYR A 5 -15.33 14.39 -7.06
C TYR A 5 -14.57 13.14 -7.53
N LEU A 6 -14.49 12.90 -8.84
CA LEU A 6 -13.69 11.82 -9.40
C LEU A 6 -12.21 11.99 -9.08
N LEU A 7 -11.68 13.20 -9.24
CA LEU A 7 -10.27 13.50 -8.94
C LEU A 7 -9.97 13.29 -7.45
N LEU A 8 -10.80 13.83 -6.55
CA LEU A 8 -10.60 13.69 -5.11
C LEU A 8 -10.72 12.24 -4.65
N ASN A 9 -11.77 11.54 -5.06
CA ASN A 9 -12.03 10.15 -4.66
C ASN A 9 -10.94 9.18 -5.16
N SER A 10 -10.32 9.50 -6.30
CA SER A 10 -9.30 8.67 -6.94
C SER A 10 -7.87 9.00 -6.51
N LEU A 11 -7.65 10.10 -5.78
CA LEU A 11 -6.31 10.56 -5.43
C LEU A 11 -5.56 9.52 -4.59
N VAL A 12 -6.16 9.04 -3.50
CA VAL A 12 -5.57 8.04 -2.62
C VAL A 12 -5.24 6.74 -3.38
N PRO A 13 -6.18 6.07 -4.08
CA PRO A 13 -5.85 4.83 -4.78
C PRO A 13 -4.85 5.03 -5.92
N ALA A 14 -4.84 6.19 -6.59
CA ALA A 14 -3.81 6.53 -7.57
C ALA A 14 -2.41 6.65 -6.93
N VAL A 15 -2.32 7.28 -5.75
CA VAL A 15 -1.08 7.38 -4.97
C VAL A 15 -0.62 6.00 -4.51
N LEU A 16 -1.53 5.14 -4.01
CA LEU A 16 -1.20 3.76 -3.65
C LEU A 16 -0.67 2.96 -4.85
N LEU A 17 -1.31 3.10 -6.00
CA LEU A 17 -0.88 2.44 -7.22
C LEU A 17 0.50 2.94 -7.69
N PHE A 18 0.73 4.26 -7.63
CA PHE A 18 2.00 4.87 -7.98
C PHE A 18 3.14 4.38 -7.07
N PHE A 19 2.99 4.51 -5.75
CA PHE A 19 3.99 4.05 -4.79
C PHE A 19 4.15 2.52 -4.80
N GLY A 20 3.06 1.78 -4.99
CA GLY A 20 3.10 0.33 -5.16
C GLY A 20 3.92 -0.07 -6.39
N CYS A 21 3.71 0.63 -7.51
CA CYS A 21 4.53 0.49 -8.71
C CYS A 21 6.00 0.80 -8.47
N LEU A 22 6.28 1.93 -7.83
CA LEU A 22 7.62 2.39 -7.53
C LEU A 22 8.36 1.43 -6.62
N TRP A 23 7.80 1.09 -5.45
CA TRP A 23 8.48 0.27 -4.44
C TRP A 23 8.61 -1.20 -4.82
N SER A 24 7.69 -1.76 -5.62
CA SER A 24 7.89 -3.13 -6.12
C SER A 24 9.03 -3.22 -7.15
N LYS A 25 9.36 -2.15 -7.88
CA LYS A 25 10.43 -2.15 -8.91
C LYS A 25 11.75 -1.58 -8.38
N ARG A 26 11.66 -0.53 -7.58
CA ARG A 26 12.76 0.28 -7.07
C ARG A 26 12.50 0.60 -5.59
N PRO A 27 12.63 -0.40 -4.69
CA PRO A 27 12.57 -0.12 -3.27
C PRO A 27 13.69 0.86 -2.89
N PRO A 28 13.51 1.67 -1.83
CA PRO A 28 14.54 2.61 -1.39
C PRO A 28 15.80 1.83 -1.01
N ALA A 29 16.93 2.12 -1.65
CA ALA A 29 18.14 1.32 -1.50
C ALA A 29 18.73 1.34 -0.08
N LYS A 30 18.57 2.46 0.63
CA LYS A 30 19.10 2.65 1.98
C LYS A 30 17.96 2.86 2.97
N ILE A 31 18.16 2.32 4.17
CA ILE A 31 17.33 2.63 5.33
C ILE A 31 17.42 4.13 5.57
N ASN A 32 16.27 4.81 5.59
CA ASN A 32 16.22 6.23 5.86
C ASN A 32 15.08 6.57 6.84
N TRP A 33 15.26 7.65 7.60
CA TRP A 33 14.27 8.17 8.55
C TRP A 33 13.33 9.24 7.95
N ALA A 34 13.48 9.58 6.66
CA ALA A 34 12.58 10.53 5.97
C ALA A 34 11.27 9.87 5.45
N TYR A 35 11.34 8.87 4.56
CA TYR A 35 10.17 8.09 4.07
C TYR A 35 10.33 6.54 4.06
N GLY A 36 9.23 5.80 3.95
CA GLY A 36 9.22 4.34 3.72
C GLY A 36 8.47 3.50 4.76
N TYR A 37 8.48 2.18 4.58
CA TYR A 37 7.90 1.20 5.49
C TYR A 37 8.82 1.02 6.71
N ARG A 38 8.47 1.66 7.84
CA ARG A 38 9.31 1.80 9.04
C ARG A 38 8.86 0.96 10.23
N THR A 39 8.63 -0.32 10.02
CA THR A 39 8.41 -1.20 11.17
C THR A 39 9.75 -1.59 11.78
N LYS A 40 9.79 -1.81 13.11
CA LYS A 40 11.02 -2.22 13.81
C LYS A 40 11.68 -3.45 13.17
N ALA A 41 10.87 -4.36 12.62
CA ALA A 41 11.35 -5.55 11.93
C ALA A 41 11.96 -5.22 10.55
N SER A 42 11.36 -4.30 9.79
CA SER A 42 11.85 -3.94 8.45
C SER A 42 13.19 -3.21 8.47
N MET A 43 13.47 -2.46 9.53
CA MET A 43 14.69 -1.65 9.68
C MET A 43 15.87 -2.39 10.32
N LYS A 44 15.77 -3.72 10.53
CA LYS A 44 16.84 -4.52 11.16
C LYS A 44 18.08 -4.69 10.28
N SER A 45 17.89 -4.88 8.98
CA SER A 45 18.96 -5.01 7.99
C SER A 45 18.53 -4.41 6.64
N GLU A 46 19.47 -4.14 5.74
CA GLU A 46 19.13 -3.70 4.38
C GLU A 46 18.31 -4.78 3.64
N ALA A 47 18.57 -6.06 3.93
CA ALA A 47 17.81 -7.17 3.35
C ALA A 47 16.34 -7.18 3.81
N THR A 48 16.07 -6.97 5.11
CA THR A 48 14.69 -6.84 5.62
C THR A 48 14.00 -5.61 5.05
N TRP A 49 14.73 -4.51 4.88
CA TRP A 49 14.21 -3.25 4.36
C TRP A 49 13.77 -3.37 2.91
N LEU A 50 14.64 -3.92 2.05
CA LEU A 50 14.36 -4.16 0.63
C LEU A 50 13.21 -5.16 0.44
N PHE A 51 13.19 -6.23 1.24
CA PHE A 51 12.10 -7.20 1.19
C PHE A 51 10.76 -6.59 1.61
N ALA A 52 10.72 -5.86 2.73
CA ALA A 52 9.49 -5.23 3.20
C ALA A 52 8.93 -4.24 2.16
N HIS A 53 9.76 -3.38 1.58
CA HIS A 53 9.32 -2.41 0.58
C HIS A 53 8.86 -3.07 -0.72
N SER A 54 9.57 -4.08 -1.21
CA SER A 54 9.16 -4.79 -2.42
C SER A 54 7.84 -5.55 -2.23
N TYR A 55 7.67 -6.22 -1.09
CA TYR A 55 6.45 -6.95 -0.75
C TYR A 55 5.27 -6.02 -0.51
N TYR A 56 5.46 -4.98 0.31
CA TYR A 56 4.44 -3.96 0.56
C TYR A 56 4.05 -3.24 -0.74
N GLY A 57 5.03 -2.90 -1.57
CA GLY A 57 4.81 -2.28 -2.88
C GLY A 57 3.95 -3.16 -3.80
N ARG A 58 4.16 -4.48 -3.78
CA ARG A 58 3.30 -5.42 -4.54
C ARG A 58 1.86 -5.40 -4.04
N ILE A 59 1.65 -5.40 -2.72
CA ILE A 59 0.31 -5.31 -2.13
C ILE A 59 -0.36 -4.00 -2.54
N LEU A 60 0.33 -2.87 -2.34
CA LEU A 60 -0.19 -1.54 -2.69
C LEU A 60 -0.51 -1.40 -4.19
N ARG A 61 0.29 -2.00 -5.07
CA ARG A 61 0.02 -1.99 -6.50
C ARG A 61 -1.31 -2.67 -6.82
N ILE A 62 -1.51 -3.88 -6.31
CA ILE A 62 -2.71 -4.67 -6.59
C ILE A 62 -3.92 -4.01 -5.94
N SER A 63 -3.82 -3.66 -4.65
CA SER A 63 -4.92 -3.05 -3.92
C SER A 63 -5.27 -1.65 -4.45
N GLY A 64 -4.27 -0.81 -4.75
CA GLY A 64 -4.46 0.50 -5.35
C GLY A 64 -5.15 0.44 -6.70
N GLY A 65 -4.80 -0.53 -7.55
CA GLY A 65 -5.48 -0.75 -8.83
C GLY A 65 -6.94 -1.15 -8.67
N ILE A 66 -7.24 -2.10 -7.77
CA ILE A 66 -8.61 -2.54 -7.48
C ILE A 66 -9.43 -1.38 -6.89
N LEU A 67 -8.88 -0.66 -5.90
CA LEU A 67 -9.54 0.49 -5.28
C LEU A 67 -9.80 1.61 -6.28
N LEU A 68 -8.89 1.85 -7.23
CA LEU A 68 -9.07 2.87 -8.26
C LEU A 68 -10.26 2.53 -9.17
N VAL A 69 -10.38 1.27 -9.60
CA VAL A 69 -11.52 0.79 -10.39
C VAL A 69 -12.82 0.94 -9.60
N ILE A 70 -12.85 0.51 -8.34
CA ILE A 70 -14.03 0.65 -7.47
C ILE A 70 -14.40 2.13 -7.30
N ALA A 71 -13.42 3.00 -7.03
CA ALA A 71 -13.63 4.42 -6.82
C ALA A 71 -14.25 5.12 -8.04
N VAL A 72 -13.78 4.80 -9.25
CA VAL A 72 -14.31 5.37 -10.49
C VAL A 72 -15.67 4.78 -10.82
N VAL A 73 -15.81 3.46 -10.81
CA VAL A 73 -17.06 2.78 -11.22
C VAL A 73 -18.21 3.11 -10.28
N SER A 74 -17.99 3.06 -8.96
CA SER A 74 -19.02 3.37 -7.97
C SER A 74 -19.54 4.80 -8.12
N LEU A 75 -18.65 5.78 -8.33
CA LEU A 75 -19.05 7.17 -8.47
C LEU A 75 -19.77 7.44 -9.80
N LEU A 76 -19.44 6.70 -10.87
CA LEU A 76 -20.13 6.81 -12.16
C LEU A 76 -21.54 6.22 -12.14
N ILE A 77 -21.78 5.17 -11.35
CA ILE A 77 -23.10 4.54 -11.18
C ILE A 77 -23.97 5.37 -10.23
N PHE A 78 -23.44 5.73 -9.07
CA PHE A 78 -24.18 6.38 -7.98
C PHE A 78 -23.92 7.89 -7.91
N ARG A 79 -24.04 8.58 -9.05
CA ARG A 79 -23.70 10.02 -9.16
C ARG A 79 -24.54 10.92 -8.25
N LYS A 80 -25.81 10.56 -8.01
CA LYS A 80 -26.75 11.33 -7.19
C LYS A 80 -26.36 11.31 -5.70
N ASP A 81 -25.76 10.20 -5.26
CA ASP A 81 -25.33 9.97 -3.88
C ASP A 81 -23.81 10.08 -3.72
N ALA A 82 -23.18 10.92 -4.55
CA ALA A 82 -21.73 11.03 -4.66
C ALA A 82 -21.01 11.18 -3.31
N LEU A 83 -21.56 11.99 -2.38
CA LEU A 83 -20.96 12.20 -1.07
C LEU A 83 -20.89 10.91 -0.24
N TRP A 84 -21.97 10.13 -0.21
CA TRP A 84 -22.00 8.85 0.51
C TRP A 84 -21.05 7.83 -0.11
N VAL A 85 -20.99 7.79 -1.44
CA VAL A 85 -20.08 6.91 -2.18
C VAL A 85 -18.62 7.25 -1.88
N ILE A 86 -18.27 8.54 -1.86
CA ILE A 86 -16.92 8.99 -1.51
C ILE A 86 -16.57 8.62 -0.07
N LEU A 87 -17.51 8.77 0.87
CA LEU A 87 -17.31 8.40 2.27
C LEU A 87 -17.05 6.91 2.43
N TRP A 88 -17.86 6.05 1.80
CA TRP A 88 -17.66 4.61 1.81
C TRP A 88 -16.34 4.18 1.16
N ASN A 89 -15.99 4.78 0.01
CA ASN A 89 -14.71 4.55 -0.64
C ASN A 89 -13.54 4.95 0.26
N SER A 90 -13.65 6.07 0.98
CA SER A 90 -12.62 6.54 1.91
C SER A 90 -12.42 5.55 3.07
N VAL A 91 -13.50 5.04 3.66
CA VAL A 91 -13.44 3.99 4.69
C VAL A 91 -12.74 2.74 4.16
N LEU A 92 -13.13 2.29 2.96
CA LEU A 92 -12.53 1.12 2.31
C LEU A 92 -11.03 1.31 2.04
N GLN A 93 -10.62 2.50 1.57
CA GLN A 93 -9.22 2.85 1.32
C GLN A 93 -8.40 2.85 2.61
N ILE A 94 -8.92 3.43 3.69
CA ILE A 94 -8.26 3.45 5.01
C ILE A 94 -8.10 2.02 5.55
N LEU A 95 -9.17 1.22 5.50
CA LEU A 95 -9.12 -0.17 5.95
C LEU A 95 -8.10 -0.99 5.15
N THR A 96 -8.05 -0.80 3.84
CA THR A 96 -7.09 -1.49 2.97
C THR A 96 -5.64 -1.13 3.35
N LEU A 97 -5.39 0.15 3.64
CA LEU A 97 -4.08 0.62 4.12
C LEU A 97 -3.68 -0.04 5.44
N LEU A 98 -4.58 -0.07 6.43
CA LEU A 98 -4.30 -0.70 7.72
C LEU A 98 -4.08 -2.20 7.59
N LEU A 99 -4.95 -2.89 6.84
CA LEU A 99 -4.88 -4.33 6.65
C LEU A 99 -3.65 -4.76 5.84
N SER A 100 -3.13 -3.91 4.95
CA SER A 100 -1.94 -4.22 4.15
C SER A 100 -0.63 -4.37 4.96
N VAL A 101 -0.60 -3.85 6.20
CA VAL A 101 0.54 -3.98 7.11
C VAL A 101 0.67 -5.40 7.64
N ILE A 102 -0.45 -6.05 7.97
CA ILE A 102 -0.48 -7.41 8.56
C ILE A 102 0.22 -8.46 7.69
N PRO A 103 -0.12 -8.64 6.39
CA PRO A 103 0.55 -9.64 5.55
C PRO A 103 2.03 -9.29 5.34
N THR A 104 2.38 -8.01 5.31
CA THR A 104 3.77 -7.55 5.17
C THR A 104 4.60 -7.94 6.39
N GLU A 105 4.13 -7.64 7.60
CA GLU A 105 4.79 -8.07 8.84
C GLU A 105 4.86 -9.59 8.99
N THR A 106 3.82 -10.29 8.55
CA THR A 106 3.76 -11.75 8.61
C THR A 106 4.79 -12.37 7.68
N ALA A 107 4.84 -11.93 6.41
CA ALA A 107 5.82 -12.39 5.44
C ALA A 107 7.27 -12.05 5.87
N LEU A 108 7.46 -10.89 6.50
CA LEU A 108 8.74 -10.47 7.03
C LEU A 108 9.22 -11.39 8.17
N ARG A 109 8.35 -11.73 9.12
CA ARG A 109 8.66 -12.64 10.24
C ARG A 109 8.82 -14.10 9.83
N GLN A 110 8.20 -14.50 8.72
CA GLN A 110 8.40 -15.84 8.14
C GLN A 110 9.77 -15.95 7.47
N LYS A 111 10.23 -14.90 6.79
CA LYS A 111 11.48 -14.91 6.02
C LYS A 111 12.71 -14.58 6.86
N PHE A 112 12.57 -13.75 7.89
CA PHE A 112 13.68 -13.27 8.72
C PHE A 112 13.47 -13.58 10.21
N ASP A 113 14.57 -13.72 10.95
CA ASP A 113 14.55 -13.83 12.41
C ASP A 113 14.48 -12.45 13.10
N LYS A 114 14.64 -12.42 14.43
CA LYS A 114 14.56 -11.19 15.24
C LYS A 114 15.73 -10.23 14.99
N ASP A 115 16.82 -10.74 14.42
CA ASP A 115 18.05 -10.00 14.14
C ASP A 115 18.12 -9.57 12.66
N GLY A 116 17.12 -9.92 11.86
CA GLY A 116 17.04 -9.55 10.45
C GLY A 116 17.86 -10.46 9.53
N ILE A 117 18.21 -11.66 10.01
CA ILE A 117 18.92 -12.69 9.25
C ILE A 117 17.88 -13.61 8.58
N PRO A 118 18.05 -13.98 7.30
CA PRO A 118 17.15 -14.92 6.63
C PRO A 118 17.12 -16.28 7.35
N ARG A 119 15.92 -16.79 7.65
CA ARG A 119 15.75 -18.10 8.31
C ARG A 119 16.16 -19.29 7.44
N ASN A 120 16.13 -19.13 6.11
CA ASN A 120 16.62 -20.13 5.17
C ASN A 120 18.04 -19.79 4.72
N LYS A 121 19.02 -20.16 5.55
CA LYS A 121 20.33 -20.64 5.07
C LYS A 121 20.35 -22.17 5.29
N LYS A 122 19.73 -22.91 4.37
CA LYS A 122 20.03 -24.31 4.11
C LYS A 122 20.03 -24.48 2.60
#